data_AF-A0A3D0JX11-F1
#
_entry.id   AF-A0A3D0JX11-F1
#
_cell.length_a   1.000
_cell.length_b   1.000
_cell.length_c   1.000
_cell.angle_alpha   90.00
_cell.angle_beta   90.00
_cell.angle_gamma   90.00
#
_symmetry.space_group_name_H-M   'P 1'
#
loop_
_entity.id
_entity.type
_entity.pdbx_description
1 polymer ?
#
loop_
_entity_poly.entity_id
_entity_poly.type
_entity_poly.pdbx_seq_one_letter_code
_entity_poly.pdbx_strand_id
1 'polypeptide(L)'
;MSAIVESINLTPIGAIDGALPVKLTRGIKTLHIESRNPPVKNNLPLDAVKLHDDAFGIERIPVVRLSAEQGGAWMEWTFKADDKEALQNLLMIQG
;
A
#
# COMPACT_ATOMS: atom_id res chain seq x y z
N MET A 1 -4.13 1.22 -22.87
CA MET A 1 -4.40 0.06 -22.01
C MET A 1 -3.11 -0.32 -21.31
N SER A 2 -2.97 -0.05 -20.01
CA SER A 2 -1.87 -0.64 -19.23
C SER A 2 -2.32 -2.05 -18.85
N ALA A 3 -1.57 -3.07 -19.26
CA ALA A 3 -1.86 -4.45 -18.86
C ALA A 3 -1.75 -4.56 -17.33
N ILE A 4 -2.79 -5.09 -16.69
CA ILE A 4 -2.74 -5.45 -15.28
C ILE A 4 -1.77 -6.62 -15.15
N VAL A 5 -0.81 -6.51 -14.24
CA VAL A 5 0.13 -7.58 -13.93
C VAL A 5 -0.40 -8.41 -12.77
N GLU A 6 -0.80 -7.75 -11.68
CA GLU A 6 -1.24 -8.42 -10.45
C GLU A 6 -2.17 -7.51 -9.63
N SER A 7 -3.02 -8.09 -8.78
CA SER A 7 -3.85 -7.34 -7.85
C SER A 7 -4.06 -8.09 -6.54
N ILE A 8 -3.98 -7.35 -5.43
CA ILE A 8 -4.27 -7.84 -4.07
C ILE A 8 -5.24 -6.89 -3.36
N ASN A 9 -5.96 -7.40 -2.37
CA ASN A 9 -6.82 -6.60 -1.49
C ASN A 9 -6.30 -6.74 -0.07
N LEU A 10 -5.93 -5.63 0.56
CA LEU A 10 -5.42 -5.59 1.93
C LEU A 10 -6.20 -4.57 2.75
N THR A 11 -6.33 -4.80 4.05
CA THR A 11 -7.02 -3.86 4.95
C THR A 11 -5.98 -3.07 5.74
N PRO A 12 -5.85 -1.75 5.53
CA PRO A 12 -4.95 -0.94 6.33
C PRO A 12 -5.33 -0.95 7.81
N ILE A 13 -4.33 -1.00 8.69
CA ILE A 13 -4.49 -0.82 10.13
C ILE A 13 -4.47 0.67 10.44
N GLY A 14 -5.30 1.10 11.40
CA GLY A 14 -5.26 2.48 11.91
C GLY A 14 -6.03 3.50 11.08
N ALA A 15 -6.59 3.10 9.93
CA ALA A 15 -7.76 3.79 9.42
C ALA A 15 -8.91 3.48 10.40
N ILE A 16 -9.50 4.51 11.00
CA ILE A 16 -10.82 4.55 11.67
C ILE A 16 -11.63 3.24 11.70
N ASP A 17 -12.25 2.96 12.84
CA ASP A 17 -13.18 1.82 13.02
C ASP A 17 -14.12 1.69 11.80
N GLY A 18 -13.97 0.60 11.03
CA GLY A 18 -14.56 0.45 9.68
C GLY A 18 -13.61 0.62 8.47
N ALA A 19 -12.29 0.46 8.66
CA ALA A 19 -11.32 0.41 7.56
C ALA A 19 -11.74 -0.61 6.49
N LEU A 20 -12.05 -0.12 5.29
CA LEU A 20 -12.38 -0.98 4.17
C LEU A 20 -11.11 -1.49 3.48
N PRO A 21 -11.15 -2.68 2.87
CA PRO A 21 -10.05 -3.17 2.05
C PRO A 21 -9.68 -2.15 0.96
N VAL A 22 -8.38 -1.91 0.85
CA VAL A 22 -7.75 -1.18 -0.24
C VAL A 22 -7.33 -2.20 -1.30
N LYS A 23 -7.76 -1.96 -2.53
CA LYS A 23 -7.33 -2.73 -3.69
C LYS A 23 -6.05 -2.13 -4.25
N LEU A 24 -4.98 -2.92 -4.26
CA LEU A 24 -3.70 -2.58 -4.87
C LEU A 24 -3.61 -3.35 -6.20
N THR A 25 -3.36 -2.64 -7.30
CA THR A 25 -3.24 -3.24 -8.63
C THR A 25 -1.95 -2.77 -9.28
N ARG A 26 -1.04 -3.70 -9.53
CA ARG A 26 0.21 -3.40 -10.23
C ARG A 26 -0.01 -3.41 -11.74
N GLY A 27 0.37 -2.31 -12.39
CA GLY A 27 0.67 -2.23 -13.81
C GLY A 27 2.17 -2.38 -14.08
N ILE A 28 2.59 -2.24 -15.33
CA ILE A 28 4.01 -2.45 -15.72
C ILE A 28 4.96 -1.49 -14.99
N LYS A 29 4.57 -0.22 -14.78
CA LYS A 29 5.37 0.81 -14.10
C LYS A 29 4.59 1.59 -13.04
N THR A 30 3.37 1.16 -12.74
CA THR A 30 2.45 1.91 -11.87
C THR A 30 1.83 1.01 -10.83
N LEU A 31 1.52 1.58 -9.67
CA LEU A 31 0.66 1.01 -8.65
C LEU A 31 -0.62 1.82 -8.60
N HIS A 32 -1.74 1.16 -8.90
CA HIS A 32 -3.06 1.72 -8.71
C HIS A 32 -3.56 1.33 -7.31
N ILE A 33 -3.98 2.33 -6.54
CA ILE A 33 -4.52 2.15 -5.19
C ILE A 33 -5.96 2.65 -5.20
N GLU A 34 -6.90 1.78 -4.87
CA GLU A 34 -8.32 2.09 -4.76
C GLU A 34 -8.82 1.80 -3.33
N SER A 35 -9.20 2.84 -2.59
CA SER A 35 -9.87 2.75 -1.29
C SER A 35 -11.32 3.21 -1.42
N ARG A 36 -12.23 2.57 -0.69
CA ARG A 36 -13.66 2.93 -0.66
C ARG A 36 -14.06 3.78 0.55
N ASN A 37 -13.19 3.93 1.54
CA ASN A 37 -13.47 4.73 2.73
C ASN A 37 -12.16 5.21 3.42
N PRO A 38 -11.73 6.48 3.20
CA PRO A 38 -12.29 7.45 2.26
C PRO A 38 -12.14 7.01 0.80
N PRO A 39 -13.01 7.47 -0.13
CA PRO A 39 -12.90 7.13 -1.54
C PRO A 39 -11.65 7.79 -2.14
N VAL A 40 -10.61 6.98 -2.33
CA VAL A 40 -9.32 7.43 -2.86
C VAL A 40 -8.96 6.55 -4.05
N LYS A 41 -8.60 7.18 -5.16
CA LYS A 41 -8.06 6.49 -6.34
C LYS A 41 -6.76 7.15 -6.75
N ASN A 42 -5.65 6.51 -6.42
CA ASN A 42 -4.33 6.99 -6.78
C ASN A 42 -3.71 6.10 -7.86
N ASN A 43 -2.90 6.73 -8.70
CA ASN A 43 -2.07 6.05 -9.67
C ASN A 43 -0.63 6.53 -9.44
N LEU A 44 0.19 5.66 -8.87
CA LEU A 44 1.52 5.98 -8.39
C LEU A 44 2.57 5.36 -9.30
N PRO A 45 3.61 6.10 -9.71
CA PRO A 45 4.80 5.50 -10.31
C PRO A 45 5.44 4.49 -9.34
N LEU A 46 5.79 3.28 -9.79
CA LEU A 46 6.35 2.25 -8.90
C LEU A 46 7.67 2.66 -8.25
N ASP A 47 8.46 3.49 -8.92
CA ASP A 47 9.71 4.07 -8.42
C ASP A 47 9.50 5.09 -7.28
N ALA A 48 8.30 5.67 -7.18
CA ALA A 48 7.92 6.53 -6.07
C ALA A 48 7.37 5.75 -4.85
N VAL A 49 7.07 4.45 -5.01
CA VAL A 49 6.51 3.61 -3.95
C VAL A 49 7.63 2.98 -3.12
N LYS A 50 7.53 3.10 -1.80
CA LYS A 50 8.48 2.50 -0.84
C LYS A 50 7.74 1.67 0.19
N LEU A 51 8.35 0.55 0.57
CA LEU A 51 7.86 -0.34 1.63
C LEU A 51 8.83 -0.28 2.81
N HIS A 52 8.29 -0.08 4.01
CA HIS A 52 9.07 0.08 5.24
C HIS A 52 8.59 -0.90 6.31
N ASP A 53 9.53 -1.48 7.05
CA ASP A 53 9.21 -2.14 8.32
C ASP A 53 9.10 -1.08 9.42
N ASP A 54 8.02 -1.11 10.19
CA ASP A 54 7.77 -0.13 11.24
C ASP A 54 7.03 -0.76 12.44
N ALA A 55 6.69 0.07 13.41
CA ALA A 55 5.89 -0.29 14.57
C ALA A 55 4.74 0.72 14.76
N PHE A 56 3.56 0.23 15.12
CA PHE A 56 2.37 1.05 15.33
C PHE A 56 1.92 1.05 16.80
N GLY A 57 1.47 2.21 17.28
CA GLY A 57 0.93 2.39 18.62
C GLY A 57 1.97 2.36 19.75
N ILE A 58 1.48 2.49 20.99
CA ILE A 58 2.31 2.52 22.21
C ILE A 58 3.01 1.16 22.41
N GLU A 59 2.31 0.07 22.11
CA GLU A 59 2.82 -1.30 22.24
C GLU A 59 3.83 -1.68 21.15
N ARG A 60 4.10 -0.79 20.20
CA ARG A 60 5.04 -1.00 19.09
C ARG A 60 4.76 -2.29 18.31
N ILE A 61 3.49 -2.49 17.95
CA ILE A 61 3.06 -3.65 17.19
C ILE A 61 3.75 -3.62 15.82
N PRO A 62 4.44 -4.70 15.39
CA PRO A 62 5.09 -4.74 14.09
C PRO A 62 4.09 -4.53 12.95
N VAL A 63 4.44 -3.65 12.02
CA VAL A 63 3.63 -3.31 10.85
C VAL A 63 4.52 -3.13 9.63
N VAL A 64 3.90 -3.12 8.46
CA VAL A 64 4.55 -2.73 7.22
C VAL A 64 3.87 -1.47 6.67
N ARG A 65 4.66 -0.46 6.30
CA ARG A 65 4.14 0.79 5.76
C ARG A 65 4.47 0.92 4.28
N LEU A 66 3.44 1.09 3.48
CA LEU A 66 3.53 1.48 2.08
C LEU A 66 3.43 3.01 2.00
N SER A 67 4.45 3.66 1.45
CA SER A 67 4.48 5.12 1.28
C SER A 67 4.73 5.50 -0.17
N ALA A 68 4.21 6.65 -0.59
CA ALA A 68 4.54 7.24 -1.88
C ALA A 68 4.45 8.75 -1.84
N GLU A 69 5.30 9.41 -2.63
CA GLU A 69 5.24 10.84 -2.86
C GLU A 69 4.64 11.11 -4.25
N GLN A 70 3.59 11.93 -4.31
CA GLN A 70 2.97 12.34 -5.57
C GLN A 70 2.59 13.82 -5.51
N GLY A 71 3.15 14.63 -6.41
CA GLY A 71 2.81 16.04 -6.51
C GLY A 71 3.12 16.85 -5.23
N GLY A 72 4.15 16.45 -4.48
CA GLY A 72 4.53 17.05 -3.20
C GLY A 72 3.68 16.62 -1.99
N ALA A 73 2.67 15.76 -2.20
CA ALA A 73 1.90 15.15 -1.12
C ALA A 73 2.49 13.76 -0.78
N TRP A 74 2.66 13.52 0.52
CA TRP A 74 3.03 12.22 1.06
C TRP A 74 1.78 11.42 1.39
N MET A 75 1.73 10.18 0.91
CA MET A 75 0.66 9.25 1.20
C MET A 75 1.22 7.99 1.82
N GLU A 76 0.53 7.50 2.85
CA GLU A 76 0.95 6.33 3.61
C GLU A 76 -0.23 5.40 3.89
N TRP A 77 0.01 4.10 3.75
CA TRP A 77 -0.89 3.03 4.16
C TRP A 77 -0.12 2.06 5.05
N THR A 78 -0.63 1.81 6.25
CA THR A 78 -0.02 0.88 7.22
C THR A 78 -0.79 -0.43 7.20
N PHE A 79 -0.12 -1.57 7.09
CA PHE A 79 -0.68 -2.92 7.02
C PHE A 79 -0.07 -3.84 8.09
N LYS A 80 -0.58 -5.06 8.22
CA LYS A 80 0.00 -6.04 9.18
C LYS A 80 1.38 -6.46 8.69
N ALA A 81 2.28 -6.77 9.63
CA ALA A 81 3.60 -7.31 9.27
C ALA A 81 3.49 -8.55 8.37
N ASP A 82 2.47 -9.40 8.58
CA ASP A 82 2.20 -10.59 7.77
C ASP A 82 1.86 -10.28 6.30
N ASP A 83 1.41 -9.06 5.98
CA ASP A 83 1.10 -8.62 4.61
C ASP A 83 2.36 -8.23 3.82
N LYS A 84 3.54 -8.18 4.48
CA LYS A 84 4.80 -7.71 3.88
C LYS A 84 5.19 -8.50 2.64
N GLU A 85 5.16 -9.83 2.71
CA GLU A 85 5.56 -10.68 1.58
C GLU A 85 4.64 -10.46 0.36
N ALA A 86 3.34 -10.35 0.59
CA ALA A 86 2.38 -10.04 -0.46
C ALA A 86 2.65 -8.67 -1.10
N LEU A 87 3.00 -7.66 -0.30
CA LEU A 87 3.37 -6.33 -0.78
C LEU A 87 4.71 -6.32 -1.55
N GLN A 88 5.72 -7.05 -1.08
CA GLN A 88 7.01 -7.17 -1.76
C GLN A 88 6.85 -7.87 -3.12
N ASN A 89 6.11 -8.96 -3.16
CA ASN A 89 5.80 -9.69 -4.39
C ASN A 89 5.03 -8.81 -5.37
N LEU A 90 3.99 -8.11 -4.88
CA LEU A 90 3.24 -7.15 -5.70
C LEU A 90 4.17 -6.10 -6.30
N LEU A 91 5.14 -5.56 -5.54
CA LEU A 91 6.04 -4.51 -6.01
C LEU A 91 7.27 -5.03 -6.78
N MET A 92 7.46 -6.35 -6.85
CA MET A 92 8.71 -7.02 -7.29
C MET A 92 9.97 -6.53 -6.57
N ILE A 93 9.83 -6.15 -5.30
CA ILE A 93 10.97 -5.77 -4.48
C ILE A 93 11.55 -7.07 -3.91
N GLN A 94 12.75 -7.46 -4.34
CA GLN A 94 13.49 -8.55 -3.70
C GLN A 94 14.14 -7.99 -2.42
N GLY A 95 13.74 -8.53 -1.27
CA GLY A 95 14.32 -8.22 0.05
C GLY A 95 15.57 -9.03 0.32
#